data_AF-A0A932KRG2-F1
#
_entry.id   AF-A0A932KRG2-F1
#
_cell.length_a   1.000
_cell.length_b   1.000
_cell.length_c   1.000
_cell.angle_alpha   90.00
_cell.angle_beta   90.00
_cell.angle_gamma   90.00
#
_symmetry.space_group_name_H-M   'P 1'
#
loop_
_entity.id
_entity.type
_entity.pdbx_description
1 polymer ?
#
loop_
_entity_poly.entity_id
_entity_poly.type
_entity_poly.pdbx_seq_one_letter_code
_entity_poly.pdbx_strand_id
1 'polypeptide(L)' 'MKNLLERKNVKGSSLNAGFDVEILYLARKLNYKVCEVPVSWHYEAGTSKNPLKESWIGLRGILAVRLKSLFGYYNLK' A
#
# COMPACT_ATOMS: atom_id res chain seq x y z
N MET A 1 -5.12 -37.61 13.66
CA MET A 1 -5.81 -36.55 12.90
C MET A 1 -6.22 -35.41 13.83
N LYS A 2 -5.50 -34.27 13.80
CA LYS A 2 -5.94 -32.90 14.13
C LYS A 2 -4.71 -32.02 14.42
N ASN A 3 -4.17 -31.42 13.37
CA ASN A 3 -3.37 -30.19 13.43
C ASN A 3 -3.90 -29.27 12.33
N LEU A 4 -5.17 -28.88 12.44
CA LEU A 4 -5.89 -28.17 11.37
C LEU A 4 -6.28 -26.73 11.75
N LEU A 5 -5.80 -26.18 12.87
CA LEU A 5 -6.21 -24.84 13.32
C LEU A 5 -5.10 -24.12 14.08
N GLU A 6 -3.90 -24.02 13.49
CA GLU A 6 -2.97 -22.98 13.90
C GLU A 6 -3.51 -21.65 13.38
N ARG A 7 -4.34 -20.98 14.18
CA ARG A 7 -4.82 -19.63 13.88
C ARG A 7 -3.61 -18.70 13.93
N LYS A 8 -2.92 -18.51 12.81
CA LYS A 8 -1.94 -17.44 12.65
C LYS A 8 -2.62 -16.14 13.05
N ASN A 9 -2.17 -15.56 14.17
CA ASN A 9 -2.58 -14.24 14.61
C ASN A 9 -1.94 -13.24 13.64
N VAL A 10 -2.62 -12.97 12.52
CA VAL A 10 -2.15 -11.98 11.54
C VAL A 10 -2.42 -10.59 12.11
N LYS A 11 -1.59 -10.16 13.07
CA LYS A 11 -1.51 -8.76 13.51
C LYS A 11 -0.82 -7.97 12.42
N GLY A 12 -1.58 -7.39 11.49
CA GLY A 12 -0.97 -6.61 10.42
C GLY A 12 -1.88 -6.18 9.28
N SER A 13 -3.20 -6.22 9.41
CA SER A 13 -4.11 -5.64 8.40
C SER A 13 -4.18 -4.10 8.50
N SER A 14 -3.05 -3.44 8.75
CA SER A 14 -2.94 -2.02 8.46
C SER A 14 -2.58 -1.93 6.98
N LEU A 15 -3.60 -2.00 6.12
CA LEU A 15 -3.52 -1.58 4.72
C LEU A 15 -3.20 -0.08 4.74
N ASN A 16 -1.95 0.24 5.05
CA ASN A 16 -1.44 1.60 5.02
C ASN A 16 -1.45 2.05 3.56
N ALA A 17 -1.64 3.35 3.34
CA ALA A 17 -1.56 4.01 2.03
C ALA A 17 -0.27 3.73 1.22
N GLY A 18 0.69 2.99 1.78
CA GLY A 18 1.86 2.50 1.07
C GLY A 18 1.60 1.33 0.11
N PHE A 19 0.49 0.58 0.23
CA PHE A 19 0.23 -0.58 -0.63
C PHE A 19 0.08 -0.19 -2.11
N ASP A 20 -0.78 0.79 -2.41
CA ASP A 20 -0.99 1.25 -3.78
C ASP A 20 0.31 1.84 -4.37
N VAL A 21 1.06 2.58 -3.56
CA VAL A 21 2.38 3.14 -3.92
C VAL A 21 3.40 2.03 -4.22
N GLU A 22 3.41 0.96 -3.42
CA GLU A 22 4.31 -0.19 -3.59
C GLU A 22 4.03 -0.93 -4.89
N ILE A 23 2.76 -1.17 -5.22
CA ILE A 23 2.36 -1.79 -6.48
C ILE A 23 2.80 -0.94 -7.67
N LEU A 24 2.52 0.37 -7.65
CA LEU A 24 2.91 1.26 -8.75
C LEU A 24 4.43 1.33 -8.90
N TYR A 25 5.18 1.33 -7.79
CA TYR A 25 6.64 1.30 -7.81
C TYR A 25 7.17 0.02 -8.48
N LEU A 26 6.64 -1.14 -8.09
CA LEU A 26 6.99 -2.43 -8.68
C LEU A 26 6.62 -2.52 -10.15
N ALA A 27 5.43 -2.03 -10.53
CA ALA A 27 4.99 -2.03 -11.91
C ALA A 27 5.97 -1.27 -12.82
N ARG A 28 6.45 -0.10 -12.36
CA ARG A 28 7.49 0.66 -13.06
C ARG A 28 8.82 -0.09 -13.11
N LYS A 29 9.23 -0.73 -12.02
CA LYS A 29 10.48 -1.51 -11.96
C LYS A 29 10.46 -2.74 -12.90
N LEU A 30 9.28 -3.31 -13.11
CA LEU A 30 9.02 -4.44 -14.02
C LEU A 30 8.76 -4.01 -15.48
N ASN A 31 8.88 -2.73 -15.81
CA ASN A 31 8.57 -2.17 -17.13
C ASN A 31 7.13 -2.42 -17.61
N TYR A 32 6.17 -2.55 -16.69
CA TYR A 32 4.76 -2.60 -17.06
C TYR A 32 4.25 -1.23 -17.49
N LYS A 33 3.33 -1.23 -18.46
CA LYS A 33 2.57 -0.03 -18.84
C LYS A 33 1.46 0.21 -17.82
N VAL A 34 1.44 1.41 -17.24
CA VAL A 34 0.37 1.85 -16.34
C VAL A 34 -0.54 2.78 -17.14
N CYS A 35 -1.85 2.53 -17.09
CA CYS A 35 -2.87 3.38 -17.69
C CYS A 35 -3.78 3.95 -16.60
N GLU A 36 -4.17 5.21 -16.77
CA GLU A 36 -5.11 5.87 -15.87
C GLU A 36 -6.54 5.60 -16.37
N VAL A 37 -7.41 5.12 -15.48
CA VAL A 37 -8.80 4.82 -15.79
C VAL A 37 -9.69 5.77 -14.99
N PRO A 38 -10.59 6.53 -15.63
CA PRO A 38 -11.48 7.42 -14.91
C PRO A 38 -12.45 6.63 -14.04
N VAL A 39 -12.54 7.01 -12.76
CA VAL A 39 -13.48 6.42 -11.79
C VAL A 39 -14.46 7.49 -11.33
N SER A 40 -15.75 7.14 -11.34
CA SER A 40 -16.80 8.00 -10.81
C SER A 40 -16.86 7.88 -9.29
N TRP A 41 -16.32 8.89 -8.59
CA TRP A 41 -16.36 8.96 -7.14
C TRP A 41 -17.66 9.58 -6.67
N HIS A 42 -18.40 8.88 -5.82
CA HIS A 42 -19.55 9.42 -5.12
C HIS A 42 -19.08 9.92 -3.75
N TYR A 43 -19.08 11.24 -3.56
CA TYR A 43 -18.68 11.84 -2.30
C TYR A 43 -19.88 11.90 -1.35
N GLU A 44 -19.85 11.10 -0.29
CA GLU A 44 -20.79 11.25 0.82
C GLU A 44 -20.21 12.27 1.82
N ALA A 45 -20.93 13.36 2.04
CA ALA A 45 -20.53 14.41 2.97
C ALA A 45 -20.70 13.91 4.41
N GLY A 46 -19.62 13.49 5.06
CA GLY A 46 -19.73 12.92 6.41
C GLY A 46 -18.50 12.92 7.30
N THR A 47 -17.31 13.36 6.89
CA THR A 47 -16.16 13.39 7.82
C THR A 47 -15.12 14.43 7.40
N SER A 48 -15.01 15.52 8.17
CA SER A 48 -13.82 16.38 8.15
C SER A 48 -12.64 15.60 8.75
N LYS A 49 -11.91 14.88 7.90
CA LYS A 49 -10.61 14.30 8.28
C LYS A 49 -9.55 15.39 8.16
N ASN A 50 -8.63 15.45 9.13
CA ASN A 50 -7.55 16.45 9.13
C ASN A 50 -6.61 16.19 7.93
N PRO A 51 -6.55 17.08 6.92
CA PRO A 51 -5.78 16.84 5.69
C PRO A 51 -4.28 16.69 5.95
N LEU A 52 -3.76 17.35 6.99
CA LEU A 52 -2.36 17.25 7.40
C LEU A 52 -1.99 15.86 7.94
N LYS A 53 -2.87 15.25 8.73
CA LYS A 53 -2.64 13.93 9.32
C LYS A 53 -2.65 12.85 8.24
N GLU A 54 -3.62 12.93 7.33
CA GLU A 54 -3.72 12.01 6.18
C GLU A 54 -2.49 12.13 5.26
N SER A 55 -2.03 13.37 5.00
CA SER A 55 -0.82 13.60 4.21
C SER A 55 0.44 12.98 4.85
N TRP A 56 0.57 13.08 6.18
CA TRP A 56 1.70 12.49 6.90
C TRP A 56 1.71 10.96 6.85
N ILE A 57 0.53 10.33 6.94
CA ILE A 57 0.38 8.88 6.81
C ILE A 57 0.77 8.41 5.42
N GLY A 58 0.32 9.12 4.37
CA GLY A 58 0.70 8.85 2.98
C GLY A 58 2.20 8.99 2.75
N LEU A 59 2.81 10.08 3.25
CA LEU A 59 4.24 10.33 3.14
C LEU A 59 5.08 9.22 3.79
N ARG A 60 4.70 8.77 5.00
CA ARG A 60 5.36 7.64 5.67
C ARG A 60 5.27 6.35 4.84
N GLY A 61 4.14 6.11 4.17
CA GLY A 61 3.97 4.98 3.26
C GLY A 61 4.97 5.01 2.11
N ILE A 62 5.11 6.16 1.44
CA ILE A 62 6.07 6.35 0.33
C ILE A 62 7.51 6.14 0.81
N LEU A 63 7.86 6.68 1.98
CA LEU A 63 9.20 6.53 2.56
C LEU A 63 9.53 5.07 2.87
N ALA A 64 8.56 4.32 3.40
CA ALA A 64 8.73 2.90 3.69
C ALA A 64 9.00 2.07 2.42
N VAL A 65 8.26 2.33 1.33
CA VAL A 65 8.50 1.67 0.03
C VAL A 65 9.89 1.98 -0.52
N ARG A 66 10.32 3.26 -0.44
CA ARG A 66 11.67 3.68 -0.84
C ARG A 66 12.75 2.94 -0.05
N LEU A 67 12.62 2.86 1.27
CA LEU A 67 13.57 2.15 2.14
C LEU A 67 13.60 0.66 1.81
N LYS A 68 12.45 -0.01 1.69
CA LYS A 68 12.38 -1.43 1.31
C LYS A 68 13.07 -1.70 -0.04
N SER A 69 12.92 -0.79 -0.99
CA SER A 69 13.62 -0.92 -2.27
C SER A 69 15.13 -0.76 -2.14
N LEU A 70 15.61 0.16 -1.31
CA LEU A 70 17.04 0.35 -1.04
C LEU A 70 17.64 -0.86 -0.31
N PHE A 71 16.90 -1.46 0.61
CA PHE A 71 17.31 -2.69 1.30
C PHE A 71 17.22 -3.95 0.42
N GLY A 72 16.83 -3.84 -0.86
CA GLY A 72 16.84 -4.95 -1.79
C GLY A 72 15.70 -5.96 -1.60
N TYR A 73 14.64 -5.62 -0.86
CA TYR A 73 13.47 -6.50 -0.68
C TYR A 73 12.75 -6.81 -2.00
N TYR A 74 12.87 -5.92 -2.98
CA TYR A 74 12.33 -6.11 -4.33
C TYR A 74 13.42 -6.63 -5.28
N ASN A 75 14.14 -7.67 -4.89
CA ASN A 75 15.08 -8.37 -5.78
C ASN A 75 14.27 -9.15 -6.82
N LEU A 76 13.90 -8.43 -7.87
CA LEU A 76 13.25 -8.99 -9.05
C LEU A 76 14.32 -9.74 -9.83
N LYS A 77 14.06 -11.02 -10.07
CA LYS A 77 14.97 -11.97 -10.70
C LYS A 77 14.88 -11.89 -12.22
#